data_AF-A0A356F744-F1
#
_entry.id   AF-A0A356F744-F1
#
_cell.length_a   1.000
_cell.length_b   1.000
_cell.length_c   1.000
_cell.angle_alpha   90.00
_cell.angle_beta   90.00
_cell.angle_gamma   90.00
#
_symmetry.space_group_name_H-M   'P 1'
#
loop_
_entity.id
_entity.type
_entity.pdbx_description
1 polymer ?
#
loop_
_entity_poly.entity_id
_entity_poly.type
_entity_poly.pdbx_seq_one_letter_code
_entity_poly.pdbx_strand_id
1 'polypeptide(L)' 'KTNFYGGGGSKLKSTAGEYADIYHQWTNDGHQFIWITDGYGWKTTQRPLRDTFNTTDYIINLDMIQKGILEELLK' A
#
# COMPACT_ATOMS: atom_id res chain seq x y z
N LYS A 1 17.39 9.76 -2.50
CA LYS A 1 16.26 10.18 -3.37
C LYS A 1 16.17 9.17 -4.51
N THR A 2 15.31 8.16 -4.39
CA THR A 2 15.06 7.22 -5.49
C THR A 2 13.72 7.59 -6.10
N ASN A 3 13.77 8.04 -7.34
CA ASN A 3 12.62 8.43 -8.13
C ASN A 3 11.98 7.13 -8.67
N PHE A 4 10.96 6.61 -7.97
CA PHE A 4 10.34 5.31 -8.29
C PHE A 4 9.42 5.32 -9.51
N TYR A 5 9.19 6.47 -10.15
CA TYR A 5 8.17 6.63 -11.20
C TYR A 5 8.69 6.59 -12.64
N GLY A 6 9.98 6.28 -12.85
CA GLY A 6 10.63 6.43 -14.16
C GLY A 6 10.31 5.37 -15.23
N GLY A 7 9.51 4.34 -14.95
CA GLY A 7 9.24 3.32 -15.95
C GLY A 7 8.08 2.40 -15.62
N GLY A 8 6.95 2.63 -16.29
CA GLY A 8 5.91 1.65 -16.59
C GLY A 8 5.09 1.15 -15.41
N GLY A 9 3.77 1.28 -15.50
CA GLY A 9 2.82 0.76 -14.50
C GLY A 9 2.98 -0.72 -14.14
N SER A 10 3.74 -1.50 -14.92
CA SER A 10 4.13 -2.88 -14.61
C SER A 10 4.89 -3.03 -13.28
N LYS A 11 5.76 -2.07 -12.91
CA LYS A 11 6.49 -2.16 -11.63
C LYS A 11 5.55 -1.99 -10.43
N LEU A 12 4.69 -0.98 -10.48
CA LEU A 12 3.69 -0.74 -9.43
C LEU A 12 2.72 -1.91 -9.30
N LYS A 13 2.38 -2.58 -10.40
CA LYS A 13 1.57 -3.79 -10.39
C LYS A 13 2.29 -4.96 -9.69
N SER A 14 3.56 -5.24 -10.03
CA SER A 14 4.33 -6.28 -9.36
C SER A 14 4.49 -6.00 -7.87
N THR A 15 4.81 -4.76 -7.52
CA THR A 15 4.90 -4.32 -6.12
C THR A 15 3.57 -4.51 -5.38
N ALA A 16 2.43 -4.11 -5.96
CA ALA A 16 1.12 -4.31 -5.35
C ALA A 16 0.80 -5.80 -5.05
N GLY A 17 1.21 -6.71 -5.94
CA GLY A 17 1.06 -8.15 -5.75
C GLY A 17 1.94 -8.67 -4.61
N GLU A 18 3.23 -8.31 -4.61
CA GLU A 18 4.17 -8.72 -3.55
C GLU A 18 3.70 -8.25 -2.16
N TYR A 19 3.20 -7.02 -2.05
CA TYR A 19 2.66 -6.51 -0.79
C TYR A 19 1.37 -7.22 -0.34
N ALA A 20 0.53 -7.69 -1.27
CA ALA A 20 -0.64 -8.50 -0.94
C ALA A 20 -0.24 -9.89 -0.39
N ASP A 21 0.76 -10.52 -0.99
CA ASP A 21 1.27 -11.82 -0.52
C ASP A 21 1.89 -11.70 0.89
N ILE A 22 2.69 -10.64 1.11
CA ILE A 22 3.22 -10.31 2.43
C ILE A 22 2.07 -10.10 3.40
N TYR A 23 1.07 -9.27 3.06
CA TYR A 23 -0.10 -9.06 3.91
C TYR A 23 -0.75 -10.37 4.35
N HIS A 24 -0.95 -11.32 3.43
CA HIS A 24 -1.52 -12.63 3.76
C HIS A 24 -0.64 -13.42 4.72
N GLN A 25 0.68 -13.38 4.54
CA GLN A 25 1.62 -14.05 5.43
C GLN A 25 1.52 -13.51 6.86
N TRP A 26 1.61 -12.18 7.04
CA TRP A 26 1.55 -11.56 8.36
C TRP A 26 0.18 -11.70 9.02
N THR A 27 -0.90 -11.60 8.23
CA THR A 27 -2.27 -11.79 8.74
C THR A 27 -2.49 -13.23 9.22
N ASN A 28 -1.96 -14.22 8.49
CA ASN A 28 -2.02 -15.62 8.91
C ASN A 28 -1.23 -15.88 10.20
N ASP A 29 -0.12 -15.15 10.41
CA ASP A 29 0.67 -15.20 11.64
C ASP A 29 0.02 -14.43 12.81
N GLY A 30 -1.16 -13.82 12.60
CA GLY A 30 -1.91 -13.08 13.61
C GLY A 30 -1.42 -11.65 13.84
N HIS A 31 -0.64 -11.11 12.90
CA HIS A 31 -0.14 -9.74 12.95
C HIS A 31 -0.97 -8.80 12.08
N GLN A 32 -1.07 -7.54 12.50
CA GLN A 32 -1.64 -6.47 11.69
C GLN A 32 -0.60 -5.92 10.73
N PHE A 33 -0.99 -5.77 9.46
CA PHE A 33 -0.14 -5.23 8.42
C PHE A 33 -0.73 -3.92 7.89
N ILE A 34 0.04 -2.84 7.96
CA ILE A 34 -0.34 -1.51 7.48
C ILE A 34 0.57 -1.15 6.30
N TRP A 35 -0.02 -0.96 5.13
CA TRP A 35 0.73 -0.56 3.95
C TRP A 35 0.76 0.96 3.81
N ILE A 36 1.96 1.53 3.89
CA ILE A 36 2.19 2.98 3.70
C ILE A 36 2.62 3.24 2.26
N THR A 37 1.91 4.13 1.58
CA THR A 37 2.22 4.52 0.21
C THR A 37 2.28 6.04 -0.02
N ASP A 38 2.96 6.44 -1.09
CA ASP A 38 3.08 7.85 -1.49
C ASP A 38 1.81 8.42 -2.16
N GLY A 39 0.86 7.55 -2.54
CA GLY A 39 -0.42 7.91 -3.16
C GLY A 39 -0.31 8.40 -4.62
N TYR A 40 0.73 9.16 -4.95
CA TYR A 40 0.90 9.77 -6.28
C TYR A 40 1.18 8.73 -7.38
N GLY A 41 1.91 7.66 -7.05
CA GLY A 41 2.22 6.57 -7.98
C GLY A 41 0.99 5.86 -8.54
N TRP A 42 -0.08 5.78 -7.76
CA TRP A 42 -1.26 4.98 -8.09
C TRP A 42 -2.27 5.69 -8.97
N LYS A 43 -2.08 6.98 -9.27
CA LYS A 43 -2.95 7.70 -10.21
C LYS A 43 -2.97 7.04 -11.60
N THR A 44 -1.87 6.40 -12.01
CA THR A 44 -1.74 5.71 -13.30
C THR A 44 -1.99 4.20 -13.21
N THR A 45 -2.05 3.62 -12.01
CA THR A 45 -2.25 2.18 -11.74
C THR A 45 -3.35 1.94 -10.71
N GLN A 46 -4.52 2.54 -10.94
CA GLN A 46 -5.68 2.43 -10.04
C GLN A 46 -6.25 1.01 -9.94
N ARG A 47 -6.22 0.23 -11.03
CA ARG A 47 -6.75 -1.14 -11.05
C ARG A 47 -5.99 -2.08 -10.10
N PRO A 48 -4.65 -2.23 -10.21
CA PRO A 48 -3.88 -3.04 -9.26
C PRO A 48 -4.01 -2.55 -7.81
N LEU A 49 -4.02 -1.24 -7.58
CA LEU A 49 -4.20 -0.70 -6.24
C LEU A 49 -5.55 -1.14 -5.66
N ARG A 50 -6.61 -1.11 -6.46
CA ARG A 50 -7.95 -1.48 -6.00
C ARG A 50 -8.01 -2.97 -5.64
N ASP A 51 -7.35 -3.82 -6.41
CA ASP A 51 -7.28 -5.25 -6.11
C ASP A 51 -6.58 -5.47 -4.77
N THR A 52 -5.40 -4.88 -4.54
CA THR A 52 -4.70 -4.96 -3.25
C THR A 52 -5.47 -4.28 -2.12
N PHE A 53 -6.18 -3.18 -2.37
CA PHE A 53 -7.03 -2.53 -1.37
C PHE A 53 -8.22 -3.40 -0.94
N ASN A 54 -8.80 -4.17 -1.85
CA ASN A 54 -9.87 -5.10 -1.48
C ASN A 54 -9.33 -6.31 -0.69
N THR A 55 -8.03 -6.59 -0.82
CA THR A 55 -7.37 -7.72 -0.15
C THR A 55 -6.77 -7.34 1.20
N THR A 56 -6.30 -6.11 1.36
CA THR A 56 -5.60 -5.62 2.56
C THR A 56 -6.51 -4.76 3.43
N ASP A 57 -6.46 -4.93 4.75
CA ASP A 57 -7.33 -4.17 5.67
C ASP A 57 -6.92 -2.69 5.81
N TYR A 58 -5.62 -2.39 5.74
CA TYR A 58 -5.11 -1.04 6.01
C TYR A 58 -4.11 -0.56 4.96
N ILE A 59 -4.57 0.32 4.07
CA ILE A 59 -3.71 1.11 3.18
C ILE A 59 -3.81 2.58 3.55
N ILE A 60 -2.68 3.18 3.92
CA ILE A 60 -2.58 4.60 4.24
C ILE A 60 -1.57 5.30 3.33
N ASN A 61 -1.85 6.56 3.00
CA ASN A 61 -0.91 7.37 2.25
C ASN A 61 -0.18 8.37 3.17
N LEU A 62 0.90 8.97 2.66
CA LEU A 62 1.68 9.96 3.43
C LEU A 62 0.85 11.17 3.90
N ASP A 63 -0.15 11.59 3.12
CA ASP A 63 -1.07 12.69 3.50
C ASP A 63 -1.98 12.27 4.68
N MET A 64 -2.44 11.02 4.72
CA MET A 64 -3.20 10.47 5.85
C MET A 64 -2.35 10.38 7.11
N ILE A 65 -1.06 10.04 6.98
CA ILE A 65 -0.13 10.06 8.11
C ILE A 65 0.03 11.49 8.65
N GLN A 66 0.20 12.49 7.77
CA GLN A 66 0.28 13.89 8.18
C GLN A 66 -1.01 14.39 8.86
N LYS A 67 -2.15 13.78 8.56
CA LYS A 67 -3.44 14.06 9.20
C LYS A 67 -3.65 13.34 10.54
N GLY A 68 -2.68 12.56 11.01
CA GLY A 68 -2.78 11.82 12.27
C GLY A 68 -3.57 10.51 12.19
N ILE A 69 -3.91 10.03 10.98
CA ILE A 69 -4.69 8.78 10.81
C ILE A 69 -3.93 7.56 11.35
N LEU A 70 -2.60 7.56 11.21
CA LEU A 70 -1.77 6.49 11.76
C LEU A 70 -1.86 6.43 13.29
N GLU A 71 -1.92 7.58 13.95
CA GLU A 71 -2.03 7.65 15.43
C GLU A 71 -3.39 7.15 15.91
N GLU A 72 -4.46 7.39 15.15
CA GLU A 72 -5.80 6.88 15.44
C GLU A 72 -5.90 5.36 15.19
N LEU A 73 -5.17 4.81 14.22
CA LEU A 73 -5.12 3.37 13.95
C LEU A 73 -4.33 2.57 15.00
N LEU A 74 -3.38 3.21 15.68
CA LEU A 74 -2.53 2.58 16.70
C LEU A 74 -3.09 2.69 18.12
N LYS A 75 -4.22 3.39 18.30
CA LYS A 75 -4.95 3.46 19.58
C LYS A 75 -5.88 2.26 19.75
#